data_AF-A0A2G8RKE7-F1
#
_entry.id   AF-A0A2G8RKE7-F1
#
_cell.length_a   1.000
_cell.length_b   1.000
_cell.length_c   1.000
_cell.angle_alpha   90.00
_cell.angle_beta   90.00
_cell.angle_gamma   90.00
#
_symmetry.space_group_name_H-M   'P 1'
#
loop_
_entity.id
_entity.type
_entity.pdbx_description
1 polymer ?
#
loop_
_entity_poly.entity_id
_entity_poly.type
_entity_poly.pdbx_seq_one_letter_code
_entity_poly.pdbx_strand_id
1 'polypeptide(L)'
;MMRSVLCFIALMCGVSEALQRIVHIHAPAFKQNVSKIIASFGMRGKSLALSFQTSTIGVKICAPPGAGGNIAYLMVYDHAKWITKNPEASFDELATEGRVAPETANNAAAGGAVVAMITLGIPSDAVKAIIIGALFIQGLSSGPSQMIDKSDTFWFVAGALVMTNFFLLIFGVVGYLMKHYNWLLCLVILGVIVSRLLEDNWRRAIILRESLPQFFAGTLKSPPLLVFFVTGILIFVSQTPLWSGVTKHLSRKALL
;
A
#
# COMPACT_ATOMS: atom_id res chain seq x y z
N MET A 1 12.45 15.34 -9.48
CA MET A 1 11.50 14.50 -10.25
C MET A 1 10.73 13.51 -9.36
N MET A 2 11.40 12.67 -8.56
CA MET A 2 10.74 11.64 -7.73
C MET A 2 9.78 12.18 -6.63
N ARG A 3 10.08 13.37 -6.07
CA ARG A 3 9.23 14.05 -5.07
C ARG A 3 7.87 14.51 -5.63
N SER A 4 7.86 14.98 -6.87
CA SER A 4 6.67 15.45 -7.58
C SER A 4 5.74 14.28 -7.91
N VAL A 5 6.33 13.15 -8.31
CA VAL A 5 5.61 11.91 -8.63
C VAL A 5 4.94 11.32 -7.39
N LEU A 6 5.64 11.28 -6.24
CA LEU A 6 5.04 10.76 -5.00
C LEU A 6 3.86 11.61 -4.49
N CYS A 7 3.97 12.94 -4.54
CA CYS A 7 2.86 13.84 -4.17
C CYS A 7 1.69 13.71 -5.13
N PHE A 8 1.96 13.54 -6.44
CA PHE A 8 0.92 13.33 -7.44
C PHE A 8 0.17 12.01 -7.20
N ILE A 9 0.87 10.92 -6.88
CA ILE A 9 0.27 9.62 -6.57
C ILE A 9 -0.62 9.71 -5.31
N ALA A 10 -0.16 10.37 -4.25
CA ALA A 10 -0.93 10.54 -3.02
C ALA A 10 -2.19 11.41 -3.22
N LEU A 11 -2.06 12.49 -4.01
CA LEU A 11 -3.18 13.37 -4.34
C LEU A 11 -4.21 12.67 -5.22
N MET A 12 -3.76 11.87 -6.19
CA MET A 12 -4.64 11.04 -7.02
C MET A 12 -5.32 9.92 -6.23
N CYS A 13 -4.65 9.33 -5.23
CA CYS A 13 -5.25 8.35 -4.34
C CYS A 13 -6.36 8.97 -3.47
N GLY A 14 -6.09 10.12 -2.84
CA GLY A 14 -7.10 10.86 -2.07
C GLY A 14 -8.28 11.36 -2.89
N VAL A 15 -8.04 11.84 -4.12
CA VAL A 15 -9.09 12.26 -5.06
C VAL A 15 -9.91 11.05 -5.53
N SER A 16 -9.29 9.91 -5.81
CA SER A 16 -9.98 8.67 -6.19
C SER A 16 -10.90 8.17 -5.08
N GLU A 17 -10.47 8.20 -3.83
CA GLU A 17 -11.26 7.74 -2.68
C GLU A 17 -12.41 8.72 -2.34
N ALA A 18 -12.18 10.03 -2.51
CA ALA A 18 -13.22 11.05 -2.41
C ALA A 18 -14.26 10.91 -3.53
N LEU A 19 -13.82 10.68 -4.78
CA LEU A 19 -14.70 10.45 -5.92
C LEU A 19 -15.49 9.15 -5.78
N GLN A 20 -14.85 8.06 -5.34
CA GLN A 20 -15.55 6.80 -5.06
C GLN A 20 -16.61 6.97 -3.98
N ARG A 21 -16.36 7.78 -2.94
CA ARG A 21 -17.36 8.12 -1.93
C ARG A 21 -18.52 8.96 -2.46
N ILE A 22 -18.31 9.77 -3.49
CA ILE A 22 -19.35 10.60 -4.13
C ILE A 22 -20.17 9.78 -5.15
N VAL A 23 -19.53 8.91 -5.93
CA VAL A 23 -20.18 8.07 -6.95
C VAL A 23 -20.98 6.92 -6.32
N HIS A 24 -20.51 6.36 -5.21
CA HIS A 24 -21.20 5.27 -4.51
C HIS A 24 -22.12 5.72 -3.36
N ILE A 25 -22.58 6.98 -3.33
CA ILE A 25 -23.61 7.43 -2.36
C ILE A 25 -24.91 6.59 -2.48
N HIS A 26 -25.22 6.07 -3.67
CA HIS A 26 -26.42 5.29 -3.96
C HIS A 26 -26.16 3.82 -4.34
N ALA A 27 -24.90 3.36 -4.37
CA ALA A 27 -24.66 1.92 -4.49
C ALA A 27 -24.82 1.29 -3.11
N PRO A 28 -25.51 0.15 -2.98
CA PRO A 28 -25.44 -0.61 -1.74
C PRO A 28 -23.96 -0.90 -1.51
N ALA A 29 -23.36 -0.26 -0.50
CA ALA A 29 -22.00 -0.57 -0.10
C ALA A 29 -21.95 -2.08 0.06
N PHE A 30 -21.16 -2.77 -0.77
CA PHE A 30 -20.92 -4.19 -0.59
C PHE A 30 -20.21 -4.27 0.76
N LYS A 31 -21.00 -4.45 1.82
CA LYS A 31 -20.51 -4.66 3.17
C LYS A 31 -19.79 -5.99 3.08
N GLN A 32 -18.50 -5.95 2.72
CA GLN A 32 -17.56 -7.01 3.01
C GLN A 32 -17.60 -7.13 4.52
N ASN A 33 -18.44 -8.04 4.99
CA ASN A 33 -18.56 -8.38 6.37
C ASN A 33 -17.34 -9.23 6.67
N VAL A 34 -16.18 -8.57 6.84
CA VAL A 34 -14.93 -9.23 7.23
C VAL A 34 -15.01 -9.52 8.73
N SER A 35 -16.06 -10.24 9.15
CA SER A 35 -16.32 -10.57 10.54
C SER A 35 -15.31 -11.60 11.07
N LYS A 36 -14.64 -12.31 10.18
CA LYS A 36 -13.48 -13.16 10.48
C LYS A 36 -12.35 -12.91 9.50
N ILE A 37 -11.47 -11.97 9.84
CA ILE A 37 -10.15 -11.79 9.21
C ILE A 37 -9.22 -12.99 9.52
N ILE A 38 -9.51 -13.73 10.59
CA ILE A 38 -8.76 -14.92 10.97
C ILE A 38 -9.25 -16.10 10.12
N ALA A 39 -8.42 -16.54 9.17
CA ALA A 39 -8.52 -17.87 8.60
C ALA A 39 -8.51 -18.88 9.74
N SER A 40 -9.51 -19.77 9.78
CA SER A 40 -9.58 -20.83 10.77
C SER A 40 -8.25 -21.60 10.81
N PHE A 41 -7.75 -21.96 11.99
CA PHE A 41 -6.48 -22.69 12.13
C PHE A 41 -6.44 -23.98 11.30
N GLY A 42 -7.60 -24.59 10.99
CA GLY A 42 -7.71 -25.75 10.10
C GLY A 42 -7.62 -25.42 8.60
N MET A 43 -8.02 -24.22 8.16
CA MET A 43 -7.84 -23.76 6.78
C MET A 43 -6.37 -23.52 6.45
N ARG A 44 -5.57 -23.11 7.44
CA ARG A 44 -4.15 -22.78 7.25
C ARG A 44 -3.38 -23.86 6.50
N GLY A 45 -3.58 -25.14 6.80
CA GLY A 45 -2.83 -26.23 6.17
C GLY A 45 -3.13 -26.42 4.67
N LYS A 46 -4.41 -26.45 4.29
CA LYS A 46 -4.82 -26.60 2.88
C LYS A 46 -4.48 -25.36 2.05
N SER A 47 -4.71 -24.17 2.60
CA SER A 47 -4.37 -22.91 1.94
C SER A 47 -2.86 -22.75 1.79
N LEU A 48 -2.03 -23.23 2.73
CA LEU A 48 -0.56 -23.20 2.60
C LEU A 48 -0.06 -24.10 1.46
N ALA A 49 -0.60 -25.33 1.37
CA ALA A 49 -0.23 -26.25 0.30
C ALA A 49 -0.58 -25.68 -1.09
N LEU A 50 -1.80 -25.11 -1.21
CA LEU A 50 -2.22 -24.43 -2.42
C LEU A 50 -1.36 -23.20 -2.73
N SER A 51 -1.01 -22.40 -1.71
CA SER A 51 -0.13 -21.23 -1.84
C SER A 51 1.25 -21.63 -2.35
N PHE A 52 1.84 -22.71 -1.82
CA PHE A 52 3.13 -23.19 -2.26
C PHE A 52 3.11 -23.65 -3.72
N GLN A 53 2.10 -24.44 -4.10
CA GLN A 53 1.93 -24.90 -5.48
C GLN A 53 1.76 -23.73 -6.44
N THR A 54 0.85 -22.81 -6.14
CA THR A 54 0.54 -21.65 -6.99
C THR A 54 1.68 -20.65 -7.06
N SER A 55 2.47 -20.52 -5.99
CA SER A 55 3.74 -19.77 -5.99
C SER A 55 4.74 -20.36 -6.98
N THR A 56 4.92 -21.69 -7.01
CA THR A 56 5.86 -22.31 -7.96
C THR A 56 5.41 -22.13 -9.41
N ILE A 57 4.10 -22.18 -9.66
CA ILE A 57 3.52 -21.94 -10.98
C ILE A 57 3.72 -20.48 -11.39
N GLY A 58 3.47 -19.53 -10.48
CA GLY A 58 3.68 -18.10 -10.73
C GLY A 58 5.12 -17.76 -11.11
N VAL A 59 6.11 -18.30 -10.39
CA VAL A 59 7.53 -18.13 -10.73
C VAL A 59 7.85 -18.71 -12.12
N LYS A 60 7.34 -19.90 -12.44
CA LYS A 60 7.59 -20.54 -13.74
C LYS A 60 6.94 -19.80 -14.90
N ILE A 61 5.72 -19.30 -14.74
CA ILE A 61 5.00 -18.54 -15.77
C ILE A 61 5.71 -17.21 -16.04
N CYS A 62 6.26 -16.55 -15.01
CA CYS A 62 6.91 -15.25 -15.14
C CYS A 62 8.43 -15.31 -15.37
N ALA A 63 9.04 -16.49 -15.36
CA ALA A 63 10.45 -16.64 -15.69
C ALA A 63 10.76 -16.28 -17.16
N PRO A 64 9.90 -16.61 -18.15
CA PRO A 64 10.02 -16.06 -19.49
C PRO A 64 9.75 -14.54 -19.56
N PRO A 65 10.45 -13.81 -20.44
CA PRO A 65 10.15 -12.40 -20.70
C PRO A 65 8.78 -12.24 -21.36
N GLY A 66 8.12 -11.12 -21.08
CA GLY A 66 6.80 -10.76 -21.63
C GLY A 66 5.58 -11.42 -20.96
N ALA A 67 5.77 -12.38 -20.04
CA ALA A 67 4.65 -13.12 -19.45
C ALA A 67 3.90 -12.37 -18.32
N GLY A 68 4.51 -11.43 -17.60
CA GLY A 68 3.82 -10.52 -16.65
C GLY A 68 2.96 -11.16 -15.53
N GLY A 69 2.67 -10.37 -14.47
CA GLY A 69 1.89 -10.86 -13.32
C GLY A 69 0.43 -11.23 -13.66
N ASN A 70 -0.19 -10.50 -14.60
CA ASN A 70 -1.60 -10.69 -14.94
C ASN A 70 -1.88 -12.04 -15.64
N ILE A 71 -0.96 -12.51 -16.50
CA ILE A 71 -1.13 -13.80 -17.17
C ILE A 71 -0.97 -14.92 -16.15
N ALA A 72 0.00 -14.81 -15.24
CA ALA A 72 0.16 -15.74 -14.12
C ALA A 72 -1.10 -15.77 -13.22
N TYR A 73 -1.68 -14.61 -12.92
CA TYR A 73 -2.92 -14.50 -12.14
C TYR A 73 -4.08 -15.26 -12.80
N LEU A 74 -4.35 -15.02 -14.08
CA LEU A 74 -5.46 -15.66 -14.81
C LEU A 74 -5.25 -17.17 -14.98
N MET A 75 -4.04 -17.58 -15.39
CA MET A 75 -3.73 -19.00 -15.56
C MET A 75 -3.82 -19.78 -14.25
N VAL A 76 -3.39 -19.18 -13.13
CA VAL A 76 -3.48 -19.82 -11.83
C VAL A 76 -4.91 -19.84 -11.29
N TYR A 77 -5.74 -18.84 -11.61
CA TYR A 77 -7.17 -18.89 -11.29
C TYR A 77 -7.85 -20.08 -11.97
N ASP A 78 -7.62 -20.26 -13.28
CA ASP A 78 -8.14 -21.42 -14.01
C ASP A 78 -7.58 -22.72 -13.44
N HIS A 79 -6.27 -22.79 -13.18
CA HIS A 79 -5.66 -23.97 -12.57
C HIS A 79 -6.26 -24.31 -11.20
N ALA A 80 -6.51 -23.32 -10.35
CA ALA A 80 -7.11 -23.50 -9.03
C ALA A 80 -8.55 -24.02 -9.14
N LYS A 81 -9.33 -23.54 -10.12
CA LYS A 81 -10.69 -24.02 -10.40
C LYS A 81 -10.70 -25.52 -10.78
N TRP A 82 -9.66 -26.00 -11.45
CA TRP A 82 -9.56 -27.39 -11.90
C TRP A 82 -9.06 -28.34 -10.80
N ILE A 83 -8.16 -27.89 -9.93
CA ILE A 83 -7.57 -28.72 -8.87
C ILE A 83 -8.45 -28.80 -7.62
N THR A 84 -9.20 -27.74 -7.32
CA THR A 84 -9.95 -27.64 -6.07
C THR A 84 -11.27 -28.39 -6.17
N LYS A 85 -11.31 -29.64 -5.69
CA LYS A 85 -12.50 -30.51 -5.74
C LYS A 85 -13.58 -30.16 -4.70
N ASN A 86 -13.19 -29.58 -3.55
CA ASN A 86 -14.10 -29.19 -2.46
C ASN A 86 -13.81 -27.74 -2.03
N PRO A 87 -14.17 -26.73 -2.85
CA PRO A 87 -13.94 -25.34 -2.49
C PRO A 87 -14.93 -24.90 -1.39
N GLU A 88 -14.52 -23.94 -0.54
CA GLU A 88 -15.37 -23.42 0.54
C GLU A 88 -16.64 -22.71 0.04
N ALA A 89 -16.58 -22.12 -1.16
CA ALA A 89 -17.69 -21.50 -1.86
C ALA A 89 -17.52 -21.71 -3.38
N SER A 90 -18.51 -21.31 -4.18
CA SER A 90 -18.28 -21.24 -5.62
C SER A 90 -17.19 -20.20 -5.92
N PHE A 91 -16.33 -20.46 -6.91
CA PHE A 91 -15.24 -19.53 -7.28
C PHE A 91 -15.78 -18.15 -7.67
N ASP A 92 -16.98 -18.11 -8.26
CA ASP A 92 -17.68 -16.89 -8.65
C ASP A 92 -18.30 -16.14 -7.45
N GLU A 93 -18.46 -16.78 -6.29
CA GLU A 93 -18.93 -16.20 -5.02
C GLU A 93 -17.80 -15.93 -4.01
N LEU A 94 -16.58 -15.65 -4.48
CA LEU A 94 -15.42 -15.28 -3.63
C LEU A 94 -14.88 -16.43 -2.75
N ALA A 95 -14.83 -17.66 -3.28
CA ALA A 95 -14.09 -18.75 -2.64
C ALA A 95 -12.69 -18.31 -2.16
N THR A 96 -12.31 -18.71 -0.95
CA THR A 96 -11.02 -18.33 -0.37
C THR A 96 -9.86 -18.83 -1.23
N GLU A 97 -9.99 -20.04 -1.79
CA GLU A 97 -9.04 -20.62 -2.74
C GLU A 97 -8.93 -19.81 -4.03
N GLY A 98 -10.05 -19.31 -4.54
CA GLY A 98 -10.11 -18.45 -5.74
C GLY A 98 -9.47 -17.07 -5.56
N ARG A 99 -9.17 -16.67 -4.33
CA ARG A 99 -8.46 -15.42 -4.00
C ARG A 99 -7.01 -15.68 -3.64
N VAL A 100 -6.76 -16.66 -2.77
CA VAL A 100 -5.43 -16.98 -2.26
C VAL A 100 -4.52 -17.50 -3.37
N ALA A 101 -5.02 -18.38 -4.25
CA ALA A 101 -4.24 -18.95 -5.33
C ALA A 101 -3.67 -17.90 -6.32
N PRO A 102 -4.51 -17.08 -6.99
CA PRO A 102 -4.00 -16.14 -7.97
C PRO A 102 -3.23 -14.97 -7.32
N GLU A 103 -3.58 -14.55 -6.10
CA GLU A 103 -2.81 -13.53 -5.36
C GLU A 103 -1.41 -14.03 -4.98
N THR A 104 -1.31 -15.28 -4.51
CA THR A 104 -0.03 -15.90 -4.19
C THR A 104 0.83 -16.04 -5.44
N ALA A 105 0.24 -16.49 -6.55
CA ALA A 105 0.95 -16.60 -7.82
C ALA A 105 1.44 -15.25 -8.33
N ASN A 106 0.63 -14.20 -8.25
CA ASN A 106 1.03 -12.86 -8.68
C ASN A 106 2.20 -12.32 -7.83
N ASN A 107 2.16 -12.51 -6.51
CA ASN A 107 3.26 -12.09 -5.63
C ASN A 107 4.54 -12.91 -5.90
N ALA A 108 4.42 -14.21 -6.13
CA ALA A 108 5.56 -15.07 -6.47
C ALA A 108 6.13 -14.78 -7.86
N ALA A 109 5.27 -14.45 -8.83
CA ALA A 109 5.63 -14.09 -10.19
C ALA A 109 6.54 -12.86 -10.24
N ALA A 110 6.39 -11.92 -9.30
CA ALA A 110 7.28 -10.78 -9.19
C ALA A 110 8.75 -11.20 -9.04
N GLY A 111 9.03 -12.22 -8.22
CA GLY A 111 10.37 -12.77 -8.03
C GLY A 111 10.94 -13.38 -9.31
N GLY A 112 10.17 -14.25 -9.98
CA GLY A 112 10.60 -14.89 -11.24
C GLY A 112 10.90 -13.89 -12.35
N ALA A 113 10.08 -12.85 -12.45
CA ALA A 113 10.25 -11.81 -13.45
C ALA A 113 11.44 -10.87 -13.16
N VAL A 114 11.83 -10.69 -11.89
CA VAL A 114 13.04 -9.93 -11.52
C VAL A 114 14.31 -10.73 -11.87
N VAL A 115 14.30 -12.06 -11.75
CA VAL A 115 15.42 -12.90 -12.17
C VAL A 115 15.68 -12.74 -13.67
N ALA A 116 14.64 -12.82 -14.50
CA ALA A 116 14.77 -12.59 -15.95
C ALA A 116 15.32 -11.19 -16.26
N MET A 117 14.81 -10.18 -15.55
CA MET A 117 15.22 -8.78 -15.73
C MET A 117 16.71 -8.57 -15.41
N ILE A 118 17.22 -9.11 -14.30
CA ILE A 118 18.61 -8.88 -13.88
C ILE A 118 19.58 -9.76 -14.67
N THR A 119 19.23 -11.01 -14.95
CA THR A 119 20.11 -11.96 -15.64
C THR A 119 20.14 -11.73 -17.15
N LEU A 120 18.98 -11.51 -17.78
CA LEU A 120 18.89 -11.36 -19.24
C LEU A 120 18.79 -9.91 -19.69
N GLY A 121 18.47 -8.96 -18.79
CA GLY A 121 18.24 -7.57 -19.16
C GLY A 121 16.91 -7.35 -19.87
N ILE A 122 16.01 -8.35 -19.89
CA ILE A 122 14.73 -8.29 -20.60
C ILE A 122 13.60 -8.17 -19.56
N PRO A 123 12.78 -7.11 -19.60
CA PRO A 123 11.69 -6.94 -18.65
C PRO A 123 10.53 -7.91 -18.96
N SER A 124 9.90 -8.44 -17.91
CA SER A 124 8.73 -9.33 -18.04
C SER A 124 7.40 -8.56 -18.18
N ASP A 125 7.34 -7.32 -17.70
CA ASP A 125 6.18 -6.42 -17.81
C ASP A 125 6.62 -4.94 -17.87
N ALA A 126 5.65 -4.04 -18.06
CA ALA A 126 5.89 -2.60 -18.18
C ALA A 126 6.52 -1.99 -16.91
N VAL A 127 6.17 -2.48 -15.72
CA VAL A 127 6.72 -1.96 -14.46
C VAL A 127 8.22 -2.27 -14.38
N LYS A 128 8.63 -3.47 -14.76
CA LYS A 128 10.04 -3.87 -14.79
C LYS A 128 10.85 -3.15 -15.86
N ALA A 129 10.23 -2.79 -16.99
CA ALA A 129 10.87 -1.94 -17.99
C ALA A 129 11.23 -0.55 -17.42
N ILE A 130 10.33 0.03 -16.62
CA ILE A 130 10.60 1.29 -15.91
C ILE A 130 11.74 1.10 -14.89
N ILE A 131 11.78 -0.04 -14.19
CA ILE A 131 12.86 -0.36 -13.24
C ILE A 131 14.21 -0.45 -13.96
N ILE A 132 14.32 -1.13 -15.10
CA ILE A 132 15.55 -1.14 -15.91
C ILE A 132 15.97 0.29 -16.27
N GLY A 133 15.04 1.14 -16.68
CA GLY A 133 15.32 2.55 -16.97
C GLY A 133 15.85 3.31 -15.75
N ALA A 134 15.26 3.09 -14.58
CA ALA A 134 15.72 3.71 -13.33
C ALA A 134 17.10 3.22 -12.89
N LEU A 135 17.39 1.92 -13.06
CA LEU A 135 18.71 1.34 -12.80
C LEU A 135 19.77 1.95 -13.73
N PHE A 136 19.44 2.09 -15.01
CA PHE A 136 20.33 2.69 -16.00
C PHE A 136 20.70 4.14 -15.65
N ILE A 137 19.72 4.94 -15.21
CA ILE A 137 19.95 6.31 -14.73
C ILE A 137 20.89 6.34 -13.52
N GLN A 138 20.86 5.31 -12.67
CA GLN A 138 21.72 5.17 -11.50
C GLN A 138 23.10 4.56 -11.83
N GLY A 139 23.41 4.33 -13.11
CA GLY A 139 24.67 3.71 -13.54
C GLY A 139 24.74 2.20 -13.31
N LEU A 140 23.60 1.56 -13.03
CA LEU A 140 23.45 0.12 -12.92
C LEU A 140 22.93 -0.44 -14.25
N SER A 141 23.71 -1.33 -14.85
CA SER A 141 23.30 -2.08 -16.05
C SER A 141 22.58 -3.35 -15.62
N SER A 142 21.55 -3.78 -16.35
CA SER A 142 20.93 -5.11 -16.18
C SER A 142 21.38 -6.05 -17.30
N GLY A 143 21.37 -7.36 -17.05
CA GLY A 143 21.73 -8.38 -18.03
C GLY A 143 23.09 -9.05 -17.75
N PRO A 144 23.57 -9.91 -18.67
CA PRO A 144 24.74 -10.75 -18.41
C PRO A 144 26.02 -9.95 -18.15
N SER A 145 26.15 -8.76 -18.77
CA SER A 145 27.29 -7.86 -18.54
C SER A 145 27.39 -7.41 -17.09
N GLN A 146 26.27 -7.26 -16.37
CA GLN A 146 26.31 -6.92 -14.94
C GLN A 146 26.98 -8.03 -14.12
N MET A 147 26.72 -9.30 -14.43
CA MET A 147 27.31 -10.45 -13.73
C MET A 147 28.80 -10.60 -14.05
N ILE A 148 29.21 -10.28 -15.27
CA ILE A 148 30.60 -10.41 -15.73
C ILE A 148 31.43 -9.22 -15.26
N ASP A 149 30.98 -8.00 -15.54
CA ASP A 149 31.77 -6.77 -15.33
C ASP A 149 31.64 -6.24 -13.90
N LYS A 150 30.51 -6.48 -13.23
CA LYS A 150 30.17 -5.90 -11.91
C LYS A 150 29.55 -6.94 -10.97
N SER A 151 30.18 -8.11 -10.86
CA SER A 151 29.71 -9.25 -10.04
C SER A 151 29.35 -8.87 -8.60
N ASP A 152 30.15 -8.04 -7.92
CA ASP A 152 29.85 -7.59 -6.56
C ASP A 152 28.52 -6.81 -6.48
N THR A 153 28.24 -5.98 -7.47
CA THR A 153 26.99 -5.22 -7.52
C THR A 153 25.80 -6.11 -7.82
N PHE A 154 25.98 -7.13 -8.67
CA PHE A 154 24.94 -8.12 -8.95
C PHE A 154 24.51 -8.85 -7.66
N TRP A 155 25.46 -9.39 -6.88
CA TRP A 155 25.14 -10.09 -5.64
C TRP A 155 24.59 -9.17 -4.57
N PHE A 156 25.06 -7.92 -4.50
CA PHE A 156 24.46 -6.91 -3.62
C PHE A 156 22.98 -6.65 -3.95
N VAL A 157 22.65 -6.46 -5.23
CA VAL A 157 21.27 -6.25 -5.67
C VAL A 157 20.42 -7.50 -5.43
N ALA A 158 20.93 -8.70 -5.74
CA ALA A 158 20.25 -9.96 -5.47
C ALA A 158 19.98 -10.14 -3.96
N GLY A 159 20.95 -9.85 -3.11
CA GLY A 159 20.81 -9.85 -1.65
C GLY A 159 19.79 -8.82 -1.16
N ALA A 160 19.80 -7.61 -1.72
CA ALA A 160 18.83 -6.57 -1.40
C ALA A 160 17.38 -6.97 -1.77
N LEU A 161 17.19 -7.69 -2.88
CA LEU A 161 15.88 -8.22 -3.28
C LEU A 161 15.38 -9.30 -2.32
N VAL A 162 16.26 -10.20 -1.88
CA VAL A 162 15.95 -11.17 -0.83
C VAL A 162 15.57 -10.44 0.47
N MET A 163 16.36 -9.44 0.87
CA MET A 163 16.07 -8.59 2.04
C MET A 163 14.71 -7.88 1.92
N THR A 164 14.37 -7.41 0.72
CA THR A 164 13.09 -6.73 0.43
C THR A 164 11.89 -7.63 0.73
N ASN A 165 11.98 -8.94 0.52
CA ASN A 165 10.91 -9.87 0.86
C ASN A 165 10.65 -9.93 2.38
N PHE A 166 11.68 -9.82 3.21
CA PHE A 166 11.52 -9.73 4.67
C PHE A 166 10.83 -8.42 5.08
N PHE A 167 11.23 -7.30 4.48
CA PHE A 167 10.54 -6.03 4.70
C PHE A 167 9.09 -6.07 4.24
N LEU A 168 8.81 -6.69 3.08
CA LEU A 168 7.46 -6.86 2.56
C LEU A 168 6.59 -7.68 3.52
N LEU A 169 7.15 -8.73 4.14
CA LEU A 169 6.48 -9.51 5.17
C LEU A 169 6.17 -8.67 6.41
N ILE A 170 7.14 -7.87 6.88
CA ILE A 170 6.93 -6.94 8.01
C ILE A 170 5.81 -5.95 7.69
N PHE A 171 5.85 -5.30 6.51
CA PHE A 171 4.81 -4.37 6.08
C PHE A 171 3.46 -5.04 5.90
N GLY A 172 3.42 -6.30 5.44
CA GLY A 172 2.19 -7.09 5.36
C GLY A 172 1.57 -7.34 6.74
N VAL A 173 2.39 -7.70 7.74
CA VAL A 173 1.94 -7.89 9.13
C VAL A 173 1.48 -6.57 9.74
N VAL A 174 2.21 -5.48 9.52
CA VAL A 174 1.82 -4.14 9.98
C VAL A 174 0.49 -3.74 9.35
N GLY A 175 0.33 -3.88 8.03
CA GLY A 175 -0.92 -3.59 7.33
C GLY A 175 -2.10 -4.42 7.83
N TYR A 176 -1.87 -5.70 8.13
CA TYR A 176 -2.86 -6.56 8.78
C TYR A 176 -3.27 -6.03 10.16
N LEU A 177 -2.32 -5.69 11.03
CA LEU A 177 -2.58 -5.18 12.37
C LEU A 177 -3.35 -3.85 12.29
N MET A 178 -2.93 -2.95 11.42
CA MET A 178 -3.62 -1.67 11.20
C MET A 178 -5.07 -1.87 10.81
N LYS A 179 -5.35 -2.80 9.88
CA LYS A 179 -6.73 -3.12 9.49
C LYS A 179 -7.51 -3.78 10.63
N HIS A 180 -6.87 -4.63 11.42
CA HIS A 180 -7.49 -5.26 12.58
C HIS A 180 -7.93 -4.22 13.64
N TYR A 181 -7.12 -3.18 13.85
CA TYR A 181 -7.43 -2.06 14.75
C TYR A 181 -8.26 -0.93 14.09
N ASN A 182 -8.81 -1.14 12.88
CA ASN A 182 -9.55 -0.13 12.10
C ASN A 182 -8.78 1.18 11.86
N TRP A 183 -7.45 1.14 11.83
CA TRP A 183 -6.65 2.31 11.46
C TRP A 183 -6.75 2.53 9.95
N LEU A 184 -7.00 3.78 9.54
CA LEU A 184 -7.02 4.17 8.13
C LEU A 184 -5.60 4.07 7.56
N LEU A 185 -5.32 3.01 6.80
CA LEU A 185 -4.02 2.80 6.14
C LEU A 185 -3.63 4.00 5.26
N CYS A 186 -4.62 4.61 4.60
CA CYS A 186 -4.46 5.83 3.80
C CYS A 186 -3.96 7.03 4.64
N LEU A 187 -4.42 7.18 5.90
CA LEU A 187 -3.97 8.26 6.79
C LEU A 187 -2.51 8.10 7.21
N VAL A 188 -2.00 6.87 7.34
CA VAL A 188 -0.59 6.64 7.68
C VAL A 188 0.32 6.93 6.49
N ILE A 189 -0.06 6.51 5.28
CA ILE A 189 0.70 6.84 4.07
C ILE A 189 0.70 8.36 3.86
N LEU A 190 -0.46 9.01 4.00
CA LEU A 190 -0.57 10.46 3.94
C LEU A 190 0.27 11.13 5.04
N GLY A 191 0.23 10.62 6.26
CA GLY A 191 1.02 11.11 7.39
C GLY A 191 2.53 11.02 7.15
N VAL A 192 3.03 9.94 6.54
CA VAL A 192 4.45 9.77 6.21
C VAL A 192 4.89 10.70 5.06
N ILE A 193 4.01 10.98 4.11
CA ILE A 193 4.29 11.90 3.01
C ILE A 193 4.22 13.35 3.50
N VAL A 194 3.18 13.69 4.27
CA VAL A 194 2.96 15.01 4.84
C VAL A 194 4.00 15.33 5.91
N SER A 195 4.48 14.37 6.70
CA SER A 195 5.50 14.62 7.72
C SER A 195 6.78 15.16 7.11
N ARG A 196 7.25 14.57 6.01
CA ARG A 196 8.44 15.06 5.29
C ARG A 196 8.22 16.46 4.69
N LEU A 197 7.03 16.72 4.14
CA LEU A 197 6.69 18.03 3.59
C LEU A 197 6.55 19.10 4.68
N LEU A 198 5.98 18.74 5.82
CA LEU A 198 5.85 19.57 7.01
C LEU A 198 7.23 19.92 7.55
N GLU A 199 8.13 18.94 7.67
CA GLU A 199 9.50 19.14 8.13
C GLU A 199 10.31 20.03 7.17
N ASP A 200 10.19 19.83 5.86
CA ASP A 200 10.86 20.67 4.86
C ASP A 200 10.33 22.12 4.90
N ASN A 201 9.02 22.32 5.05
CA ASN A 201 8.41 23.65 5.16
C ASN A 201 8.72 24.31 6.51
N TRP A 202 8.76 23.53 7.59
CA TRP A 202 9.12 23.97 8.93
C TRP A 202 10.58 24.42 8.98
N ARG A 203 11.50 23.64 8.40
CA ARG A 203 12.92 23.99 8.33
C ARG A 203 13.13 25.28 7.52
N ARG A 204 12.43 25.44 6.40
CA ARG A 204 12.45 26.68 5.61
C ARG A 204 11.91 27.88 6.40
N ALA A 205 10.83 27.70 7.16
CA ALA A 205 10.23 28.76 7.96
C ALA A 205 11.15 29.23 9.09
N ILE A 206 11.88 28.31 9.74
CA ILE A 206 12.85 28.65 10.80
C ILE A 206 14.06 29.38 10.23
N ILE A 207 14.59 28.97 9.08
CA ILE A 207 15.74 29.65 8.45
C ILE A 207 15.39 31.08 8.02
N LEU A 208 14.11 31.35 7.71
CA LEU A 208 13.63 32.68 7.31
C LEU A 208 13.19 33.58 8.49
N ARG A 209 13.07 33.05 9.72
CA ARG A 209 12.64 33.83 10.91
C ARG A 209 13.49 33.47 12.14
N GLU A 210 14.26 34.43 12.62
CA GLU A 210 15.22 34.26 13.72
C GLU A 210 14.59 34.01 15.11
N SER A 211 13.27 34.11 15.28
CA SER A 211 12.64 33.96 16.61
C SER A 211 11.29 33.21 16.62
N LEU A 212 11.18 32.21 17.50
CA LEU A 212 9.94 31.44 17.76
C LEU A 212 8.71 32.33 18.08
N PRO A 213 8.82 33.42 18.87
CA PRO A 213 7.67 34.28 19.17
C PRO A 213 7.11 35.00 17.93
N GLN A 214 7.96 35.43 17.00
CA GLN A 214 7.52 36.06 15.75
C GLN A 214 6.94 35.05 14.75
N PHE A 215 7.31 33.78 14.84
CA PHE A 215 6.66 32.71 14.07
C PHE A 215 5.21 32.53 14.50
N PHE A 216 4.94 32.35 15.80
CA PHE A 216 3.56 32.21 16.30
C PHE A 216 2.72 33.47 16.07
N ALA A 217 3.31 34.65 16.23
CA ALA A 217 2.63 35.92 15.92
C ALA A 217 2.32 36.11 14.42
N GLY A 218 3.15 35.56 13.53
CA GLY A 218 2.92 35.58 12.08
C GLY A 218 1.87 34.57 11.62
N THR A 219 1.91 33.36 12.18
CA THR A 219 0.95 32.27 11.91
C THR A 219 -0.47 32.65 12.32
N LEU A 220 -0.63 33.40 13.42
CA LEU A 220 -1.91 33.94 13.87
C LEU A 220 -2.42 35.12 13.02
N LYS A 221 -1.55 35.81 12.26
CA LYS A 221 -1.94 36.92 11.39
C LYS A 221 -2.35 36.48 9.99
N SER A 222 -1.99 35.27 9.56
CA SER A 222 -2.43 34.70 8.29
C SER A 222 -3.87 34.15 8.40
N PRO A 223 -4.86 34.72 7.67
CA PRO A 223 -6.27 34.32 7.79
C PRO A 223 -6.54 32.83 7.56
N PRO A 224 -5.93 32.13 6.59
CA PRO A 224 -6.21 30.71 6.34
C PRO A 224 -5.73 29.79 7.48
N LEU A 225 -4.54 30.06 8.03
CA LEU A 225 -3.93 29.23 9.08
C LEU A 225 -4.70 29.35 10.40
N LEU A 226 -5.22 30.53 10.72
CA LEU A 226 -6.07 30.73 11.89
C LEU A 226 -7.37 29.91 11.77
N VAL A 227 -7.98 29.87 10.58
CA VAL A 227 -9.18 29.04 10.33
C VAL A 227 -8.88 27.56 10.54
N PHE A 228 -7.77 27.04 10.00
CA PHE A 228 -7.38 25.65 10.23
C PHE A 228 -7.07 25.35 11.70
N PHE A 229 -6.41 26.28 12.40
CA PHE A 229 -6.06 26.13 13.81
C PHE A 229 -7.29 26.13 14.72
N VAL A 230 -8.23 27.06 14.51
CA VAL A 230 -9.50 27.13 15.24
C VAL A 230 -10.35 25.89 14.94
N THR A 231 -10.44 25.47 13.68
CA THR A 231 -11.18 24.26 13.30
C THR A 231 -10.59 23.01 13.95
N GLY A 232 -9.25 22.89 14.00
CA GLY A 232 -8.56 21.80 14.67
C GLY A 232 -8.83 21.75 16.17
N ILE A 233 -8.82 22.91 16.85
CA ILE A 233 -9.16 23.02 18.27
C ILE A 233 -10.62 22.63 18.51
N LEU A 234 -11.55 23.09 17.66
CA LEU A 234 -12.98 22.75 17.78
C LEU A 234 -13.23 21.25 17.61
N ILE A 235 -12.57 20.61 16.65
CA ILE A 235 -12.65 19.15 16.45
C ILE A 235 -12.09 18.42 17.68
N PHE A 236 -10.95 18.87 18.21
CA PHE A 236 -10.33 18.26 19.39
C PHE A 236 -11.23 18.38 20.62
N VAL A 237 -11.77 19.58 20.89
CA VAL A 237 -12.71 19.83 21.99
C VAL A 237 -13.98 19.00 21.83
N SER A 238 -14.52 18.88 20.61
CA SER A 238 -15.69 18.04 20.32
C SER A 238 -15.46 16.55 20.62
N GLN A 239 -14.22 16.07 20.57
CA GLN A 239 -13.86 14.68 20.85
C GLN A 239 -13.53 14.44 22.34
N THR A 240 -13.36 15.49 23.15
CA THR A 240 -13.12 15.35 24.59
C THR A 240 -14.42 15.09 25.37
N PRO A 241 -14.39 14.27 26.44
CA PRO A 241 -15.57 13.92 27.23
C PRO A 241 -16.28 15.11 27.89
N LEU A 242 -15.60 16.27 28.01
CA LEU A 242 -16.15 17.53 28.50
C LEU A 242 -17.31 18.06 27.63
N TRP A 243 -17.24 17.88 26.30
CA TRP A 243 -18.30 18.34 25.38
C TRP A 243 -19.59 17.51 25.48
N SER A 244 -19.48 16.22 25.83
CA SER A 244 -20.64 15.34 26.05
C SER A 244 -21.41 15.69 27.34
N GLY A 245 -20.73 16.26 28.34
CA GLY A 245 -21.35 16.78 29.56
C GLY A 245 -22.11 18.08 29.32
N VAL A 246 -21.53 19.01 28.55
CA VAL A 246 -22.14 20.32 28.24
C VAL A 246 -23.38 20.19 27.36
N THR A 247 -23.33 19.33 26.34
CA THR A 247 -24.48 19.06 25.46
C THR A 247 -25.65 18.39 26.19
N LYS A 248 -25.38 17.48 27.14
CA LYS A 248 -26.41 16.91 28.03
C LYS A 248 -27.05 17.96 28.96
N HIS A 249 -26.29 18.95 29.42
CA HIS A 249 -26.79 20.01 30.30
C HIS A 249 -27.66 21.03 29.54
N LEU A 250 -27.29 21.38 28.32
CA LEU A 250 -28.05 22.29 27.45
C LEU A 250 -29.34 21.63 26.92
N SER A 251 -29.31 20.35 26.57
CA SER A 251 -30.51 19.60 26.17
C SER A 251 -31.56 19.48 27.28
N ARG A 252 -31.16 19.45 28.56
CA ARG A 252 -32.10 19.43 29.70
C ARG A 252 -32.76 20.78 29.97
N LYS A 253 -32.13 21.90 29.61
CA LYS A 253 -32.70 23.25 29.77
C LYS A 253 -33.62 23.68 28.62
N ALA A 254 -33.52 23.03 27.46
CA ALA A 254 -34.37 23.33 26.30
C ALA A 254 -35.71 22.54 26.29
N LEU A 255 -35.94 21.66 27.27
CA LEU A 255 -37.16 20.84 27.44
C LEU A 255 -37.99 21.27 28.68
N LEU A 256 -37.68 22.42 29.28
CA LEU A 256 -38.48 23.11 30.30
C LEU A 256 -38.84 24.49 29.75
#